data_AF-C1JCD2-F1
#
_entry.id   AF-C1JCD2-F1
#
_cell.length_a   1.000
_cell.length_b   1.000
_cell.length_c   1.000
_cell.angle_alpha   90.00
_cell.angle_beta   90.00
_cell.angle_gamma   90.00
#
_symmetry.space_group_name_H-M   'P 1'
#
loop_
_entity.id
_entity.type
_entity.pdbx_description
1 polymer ?
#
loop_
_entity_poly.entity_id
_entity_poly.type
_entity_poly.pdbx_seq_one_letter_code
_entity_poly.pdbx_strand_id
1 'polypeptide(L)'
;VPLVYESFNWRHGVFVGAAMRSESTAAAEHKGKVIMHDPFAMRPFFGYNFGDYLAHWLSMEKRKGPTQLPKIFHVNWFRKDQKTGSFLWPGFGENARVLEWIFKRCGR
;
A
#
# COMPACT_ATOMS: atom_id res chain seq x y z
N VAL A 1 5.47 10.23 2.47
CA VAL A 1 5.18 8.86 2.97
C VAL A 1 6.41 8.29 3.67
N PRO A 2 6.33 7.84 4.93
CA PRO A 2 7.46 7.23 5.67
C PRO A 2 7.79 5.82 5.16
N LEU A 3 8.89 5.21 5.63
CA LEU A 3 9.37 3.90 5.18
C LEU A 3 8.31 2.79 5.35
N VAL A 4 7.65 2.74 6.51
CA VAL A 4 6.57 1.82 6.83
C VAL A 4 5.64 2.44 7.86
N TYR A 5 4.34 2.15 7.77
CA TYR A 5 3.37 2.37 8.85
C TYR A 5 2.26 1.33 8.81
N GLU A 6 1.62 1.09 9.97
CA GLU A 6 0.45 0.22 10.13
C GLU A 6 -0.83 1.05 10.15
N SER A 7 -1.90 0.56 9.52
CA SER A 7 -3.21 1.19 9.64
C SER A 7 -3.86 0.87 11.00
N PHE A 8 -4.46 1.86 11.65
CA PHE A 8 -5.19 1.71 12.92
C PHE A 8 -6.25 0.59 12.97
N ASN A 9 -6.94 0.31 11.87
CA ASN A 9 -7.98 -0.72 11.78
C ASN A 9 -8.28 -1.05 10.31
N TRP A 10 -9.18 -2.01 10.08
CA TRP A 10 -9.56 -2.46 8.73
C TRP A 10 -10.05 -1.31 7.84
N ARG A 11 -10.97 -0.47 8.31
CA ARG A 11 -11.53 0.64 7.54
C ARG A 11 -10.45 1.65 7.15
N HIS A 12 -9.55 1.98 8.09
CA HIS A 12 -8.40 2.82 7.80
C HIS A 12 -7.45 2.16 6.79
N GLY A 13 -7.23 0.85 6.87
CA GLY A 13 -6.42 0.11 5.90
C GLY A 13 -7.02 0.11 4.49
N VAL A 14 -8.34 -0.05 4.37
CA VAL A 14 -9.05 0.10 3.08
C VAL A 14 -8.89 1.51 2.53
N PHE A 15 -9.01 2.54 3.38
CA PHE A 15 -8.75 3.93 2.98
C PHE A 15 -7.30 4.13 2.52
N VAL A 16 -6.32 3.58 3.24
CA VAL A 16 -4.89 3.64 2.86
C VAL A 16 -4.68 3.04 1.48
N GLY A 17 -5.28 1.88 1.18
CA GLY A 17 -5.25 1.27 -0.15
C GLY A 17 -5.91 2.14 -1.22
N ALA A 18 -7.06 2.76 -0.92
CA ALA A 18 -7.76 3.64 -1.84
C ALA A 18 -7.00 4.95 -2.13
N ALA A 19 -6.23 5.44 -1.16
CA ALA A 19 -5.45 6.67 -1.26
C ALA A 19 -4.07 6.48 -1.89
N MET A 20 -3.71 5.25 -2.31
CA MET A 20 -2.39 4.95 -2.88
C MET A 20 -2.07 5.83 -4.09
N ARG A 21 -0.85 6.37 -4.08
CA ARG A 21 -0.26 7.11 -5.18
C ARG A 21 1.15 6.59 -5.46
N SER A 22 1.49 6.45 -6.72
CA SER A 22 2.83 6.02 -7.17
C SER A 22 3.32 6.90 -8.31
N GLU A 23 4.64 7.05 -8.41
CA GLU A 23 5.27 7.59 -9.61
C GLU A 23 5.01 6.63 -10.78
N SER A 24 4.72 7.18 -11.95
CA SER A 24 4.48 6.40 -13.18
C SER A 24 5.70 5.54 -13.52
N THR A 25 5.46 4.25 -13.69
CA THR A 25 6.47 3.27 -14.14
C THR A 25 6.35 3.04 -15.64
N ALA A 26 7.44 2.58 -16.27
CA ALA A 26 7.48 2.24 -17.69
C ALA A 26 6.53 1.09 -18.10
N ALA A 27 5.92 0.38 -17.15
CA ALA A 27 4.97 -0.71 -17.40
C ALA A 27 3.62 -0.24 -17.97
N ALA A 28 3.30 1.05 -17.88
CA ALA A 28 2.13 1.65 -18.51
C ALA A 28 2.58 2.75 -19.49
N GLU A 29 1.80 3.02 -20.53
CA GLU A 29 2.09 4.01 -21.60
C GLU A 29 2.26 5.47 -21.12
N HIS A 30 2.24 5.70 -19.81
CA HIS A 30 2.34 7.01 -19.20
C HIS A 30 3.80 7.47 -19.21
N LYS A 31 4.15 8.33 -20.18
CA LYS A 31 5.47 8.97 -20.26
C LYS A 31 5.64 9.98 -19.14
N GLY A 32 6.75 9.89 -18.42
CA GLY A 32 7.19 10.89 -17.43
C GLY A 32 7.24 10.37 -16.00
N LYS A 33 7.68 11.24 -15.08
CA LYS A 33 7.77 11.01 -13.63
C LYS A 33 6.60 11.70 -12.91
N VAL A 34 5.37 11.30 -13.25
CA VAL A 34 4.16 11.93 -12.69
C VAL A 34 3.62 11.07 -11.56
N ILE A 35 3.30 11.68 -10.42
CA ILE A 35 2.66 10.99 -9.31
C ILE A 35 1.18 10.81 -9.63
N MET A 36 0.77 9.57 -9.82
CA MET A 36 -0.58 9.18 -10.16
C MET A 36 -1.28 8.50 -8.99
N HIS A 37 -2.61 8.62 -8.92
CA HIS A 37 -3.40 7.72 -8.10
C HIS A 37 -3.39 6.32 -8.69
N ASP A 38 -3.20 5.33 -7.84
CA ASP A 38 -3.23 3.91 -8.18
C ASP A 38 -3.83 3.11 -7.00
N PRO A 39 -5.14 3.28 -6.72
CA PRO A 39 -5.79 2.63 -5.59
C PRO A 39 -5.60 1.11 -5.65
N PHE A 40 -5.12 0.54 -4.55
CA PHE A 40 -4.84 -0.90 -4.40
C PHE A 40 -3.87 -1.48 -5.45
N ALA A 41 -3.12 -0.65 -6.17
CA ALA A 41 -2.37 -1.05 -7.39
C ALA A 41 -3.27 -1.70 -8.47
N MET A 42 -4.55 -1.31 -8.48
CA MET A 42 -5.60 -1.90 -9.33
C MET A 42 -6.17 -0.93 -10.35
N ARG A 43 -5.64 0.30 -10.48
CA ARG A 43 -6.20 1.31 -11.38
C ARG A 43 -6.46 0.82 -12.82
N PRO A 44 -5.52 0.12 -13.49
CA PRO A 44 -5.76 -0.39 -14.83
C PRO A 44 -6.47 -1.76 -14.86
N PHE A 45 -6.85 -2.32 -13.72
CA PHE A 45 -7.28 -3.71 -13.56
C PHE A 45 -8.66 -3.87 -12.93
N PHE A 46 -9.37 -2.79 -12.62
CA PHE A 46 -10.74 -2.89 -12.11
C PHE A 46 -11.68 -3.50 -13.16
N GLY A 47 -12.24 -4.68 -12.86
CA GLY A 47 -13.23 -5.36 -13.71
C GLY A 47 -14.68 -4.89 -13.50
N TYR A 48 -14.91 -3.97 -12.54
CA TYR A 48 -16.21 -3.40 -12.21
C TYR A 48 -16.02 -2.05 -11.51
N ASN A 49 -17.10 -1.41 -11.06
CA ASN A 49 -17.06 -0.09 -10.45
C ASN A 49 -16.14 -0.06 -9.20
N PHE A 50 -15.25 0.93 -9.13
CA PHE A 50 -14.30 1.09 -8.02
C PHE A 50 -15.00 1.35 -6.66
N GLY A 51 -16.13 2.06 -6.64
CA GLY A 51 -16.91 2.28 -5.42
C GLY A 51 -17.45 0.96 -4.86
N ASP A 52 -17.95 0.09 -5.73
CA ASP A 52 -18.39 -1.26 -5.35
C ASP A 52 -17.21 -2.13 -4.88
N TYR A 53 -16.04 -1.95 -5.49
CA TYR A 53 -14.81 -2.62 -5.05
C TYR A 53 -14.42 -2.20 -3.63
N LEU A 54 -14.50 -0.91 -3.30
CA LEU A 54 -14.29 -0.43 -1.93
C LEU A 54 -15.35 -0.98 -0.97
N ALA A 55 -16.62 -0.96 -1.37
CA ALA A 55 -17.71 -1.52 -0.56
C ALA A 55 -17.50 -3.02 -0.29
N HIS A 56 -17.00 -3.76 -1.28
CA HIS A 56 -16.64 -5.17 -1.15
C HIS A 56 -15.54 -5.38 -0.11
N TRP A 57 -14.44 -4.62 -0.17
CA TRP A 57 -13.37 -4.67 0.84
C TRP A 57 -13.88 -4.34 2.25
N LEU A 58 -14.72 -3.31 2.40
CA LEU A 58 -15.32 -2.95 3.68
C LEU A 58 -16.24 -4.05 4.22
N SER A 59 -16.96 -4.75 3.34
CA SER A 59 -17.88 -5.83 3.73
C SER A 59 -17.17 -7.03 4.38
N MET A 60 -15.88 -7.22 4.12
CA MET A 60 -15.09 -8.31 4.71
C MET A 60 -15.06 -8.27 6.23
N GLU A 61 -15.20 -7.09 6.84
CA GLU A 61 -15.30 -6.92 8.30
C GLU A 61 -16.53 -7.64 8.90
N LYS A 62 -17.59 -7.82 8.11
CA LYS A 62 -18.88 -8.39 8.54
C LYS A 62 -19.05 -9.87 8.15
N ARG A 63 -18.03 -10.49 7.54
CA ARG A 63 -18.13 -11.86 7.04
C ARG A 63 -18.33 -12.84 8.21
N LYS A 64 -19.34 -13.72 8.11
CA LYS A 64 -19.66 -14.71 9.15
C LYS A 64 -18.68 -15.90 9.06
N GLY A 65 -18.02 -16.19 10.18
CA GLY A 65 -16.92 -17.16 10.33
C GLY A 65 -15.88 -16.58 11.30
N PRO A 66 -14.82 -17.33 11.69
CA PRO A 66 -13.68 -16.70 12.36
C PRO A 66 -12.95 -15.80 11.36
N THR A 67 -13.40 -14.55 11.25
CA THR A 67 -12.79 -13.55 10.39
C THR A 67 -11.58 -12.96 11.11
N GLN A 68 -10.43 -13.61 10.96
CA GLN A 68 -9.16 -13.02 11.34
C GLN A 68 -8.69 -12.08 10.22
N LEU A 69 -9.09 -10.82 10.30
CA LEU A 69 -8.64 -9.79 9.36
C LEU A 69 -7.13 -9.59 9.49
N PRO A 70 -6.39 -9.52 8.37
CA PRO A 70 -4.97 -9.20 8.42
C PRO A 70 -4.78 -7.74 8.84
N LYS A 71 -3.65 -7.48 9.50
CA LYS A 71 -3.15 -6.11 9.65
C LYS A 71 -2.74 -5.57 8.29
N ILE A 72 -3.03 -4.29 8.04
CA ILE A 72 -2.70 -3.61 6.80
C ILE A 72 -1.55 -2.65 7.06
N PHE A 73 -0.57 -2.66 6.15
CA PHE A 73 0.62 -1.83 6.21
C PHE A 73 0.84 -1.13 4.88
N HIS A 74 1.45 0.05 4.93
CA HIS A 74 1.89 0.77 3.75
C HIS A 74 3.37 1.08 3.87
N VAL A 75 4.11 0.79 2.81
CA VAL A 75 5.55 0.97 2.73
C VAL A 75 5.92 1.99 1.67
N ASN A 76 7.08 2.64 1.84
CA ASN A 76 7.67 3.49 0.81
C ASN A 76 9.17 3.29 0.77
N TRP A 77 9.62 2.42 -0.14
CA TRP A 77 11.03 2.14 -0.40
C TRP A 77 11.74 3.28 -1.14
N PHE A 78 10.98 4.18 -1.77
CA PHE A 78 11.47 5.11 -2.78
C PHE A 78 11.60 6.54 -2.27
N ARG A 79 11.53 6.76 -0.95
CA ARG A 79 11.73 8.09 -0.38
C ARG A 79 13.14 8.58 -0.70
N LYS A 80 13.25 9.77 -1.27
CA LYS A 80 14.53 10.42 -1.57
C LYS A 80 14.84 11.55 -0.59
N ASP A 81 16.12 11.76 -0.37
CA ASP A 81 16.61 12.98 0.25
C ASP A 81 16.39 14.17 -0.69
N GLN A 82 15.93 15.29 -0.15
CA GLN A 82 15.60 16.47 -0.97
C GLN A 82 16.84 17.23 -1.45
N LYS A 83 17.97 17.13 -0.74
CA LYS A 83 19.21 17.84 -1.07
C LYS A 83 20.07 17.04 -2.04
N THR A 84 20.22 15.74 -1.81
CA THR A 84 21.11 14.87 -2.60
C THR A 84 20.38 14.11 -3.70
N GLY A 85 19.05 13.96 -3.62
CA GLY A 85 18.27 13.14 -4.54
C GLY A 85 18.49 11.63 -4.40
N SER A 86 19.32 11.19 -3.46
CA SER A 86 19.58 9.78 -3.19
C SER A 86 18.41 9.13 -2.45
N PHE A 87 18.23 7.82 -2.62
CA PHE A 87 17.27 7.07 -1.81
C PHE A 87 17.71 7.08 -0.34
N LEU A 88 16.76 7.32 0.56
CA LEU A 88 16.99 7.27 2.01
C LEU A 88 17.06 5.84 2.55
N TRP A 89 16.57 4.88 1.78
CA TRP A 89 16.54 3.47 2.15
C TRP A 89 17.21 2.64 1.05
N PRO A 90 18.13 1.71 1.38
CA PRO A 90 18.84 0.90 0.40
C PRO A 90 17.94 -0.05 -0.40
N GLY A 91 16.82 -0.48 0.17
CA GLY A 91 15.87 -1.35 -0.53
C GLY A 91 16.33 -2.80 -0.66
N PHE A 92 15.74 -3.52 -1.62
CA PHE A 92 16.09 -4.91 -1.95
C PHE A 92 16.13 -5.83 -0.72
N GLY A 93 17.24 -6.54 -0.48
CA GLY A 93 17.40 -7.45 0.65
C GLY A 93 17.23 -6.78 2.01
N GLU A 94 17.56 -5.49 2.14
CA GLU A 94 17.39 -4.75 3.38
C GLU A 94 15.92 -4.55 3.75
N ASN A 95 14.98 -4.68 2.79
CA ASN A 95 13.55 -4.67 3.08
C ASN A 95 13.13 -5.80 4.04
N ALA A 96 13.93 -6.87 4.16
CA ALA A 96 13.73 -7.91 5.16
C ALA A 96 13.62 -7.35 6.60
N ARG A 97 14.31 -6.25 6.92
CA ARG A 97 14.23 -5.59 8.24
C ARG A 97 12.84 -4.98 8.51
N VAL A 98 12.21 -4.44 7.48
CA VAL A 98 10.85 -3.92 7.59
C VAL A 98 9.83 -5.05 7.64
N LEU A 99 10.06 -6.13 6.89
CA LEU A 99 9.23 -7.33 6.99
C LEU A 99 9.34 -7.99 8.37
N GLU A 100 10.52 -8.00 8.99
CA GLU A 100 10.71 -8.43 10.38
C GLU A 100 9.89 -7.59 11.35
N TRP A 101 9.88 -6.26 11.18
CA TRP A 101 9.05 -5.36 11.98
C TRP A 101 7.55 -5.67 11.81
N ILE A 102 7.09 -5.89 10.58
CA ILE A 102 5.70 -6.30 10.28
C ILE A 102 5.39 -7.65 10.95
N PHE A 103 6.30 -8.62 10.84
CA PHE A 103 6.16 -9.95 11.41
C PHE A 103 5.95 -9.89 12.93
N LYS A 104 6.79 -9.11 13.63
CA LYS A 104 6.66 -8.87 15.08
C LYS A 104 5.33 -8.22 15.48
N ARG A 105 4.72 -7.42 14.60
CA ARG A 105 3.41 -6.77 14.84
C ARG A 105 2.23 -7.71 14.58
N CYS A 106 2.42 -8.72 13.75
CA CYS A 106 1.44 -9.77 13.47
C CYS A 106 1.52 -10.91 14.49
N GLY A 107 2.68 -11.13 15.11
CA GLY A 107 2.85 -12.04 16.24
C GLY A 107 1.95 -11.65 17.41
N ARG A 108 1.25 -12.64 17.96
CA ARG A 108 0.53 -12.53 19.23
C ARG A 108 1.48 -12.80 20.39
#